data_AF-A0A380DKG4-F1
#
_entry.id   AF-A0A380DKG4-F1
#
_cell.length_a   1.000
_cell.length_b   1.000
_cell.length_c   1.000
_cell.angle_alpha   90.00
_cell.angle_beta   90.00
_cell.angle_gamma   90.00
#
_symmetry.space_group_name_H-M   'P 1'
#
loop_
_entity.id
_entity.type
_entity.pdbx_description
1 polymer ?
#
loop_
_entity_poly.entity_id
_entity_poly.type
_entity_poly.pdbx_seq_one_letter_code
_entity_poly.pdbx_strand_id
1 'polypeptide(L)'
;MAVNTVAAPQQGTNVNDKVHFSNIDIAIDKGHLNKDTGKTEFWATSSDVLKLKANYKIDDSVKEGDTFTFKYGQYFRPGSVRLPSQTQNLYNAQGNIIAKGIYDSTTNTTTYTFTNYVDQYTNVSGSFEQVAFAKREMQQMIKLLIKWK
;
A
#
# COMPACT_ATOMS: atom_id res chain seq x y z
N MET A 1 -35.80 25.41 -9.92
CA MET A 1 -34.64 24.93 -9.14
C MET A 1 -34.24 23.58 -9.71
N ALA A 2 -33.20 23.51 -10.55
CA ALA A 2 -32.69 22.24 -11.06
C ALA A 2 -31.94 21.53 -9.93
N VAL A 3 -32.35 20.30 -9.62
CA VAL A 3 -31.61 19.44 -8.68
C VAL A 3 -30.37 18.97 -9.43
N ASN A 4 -29.19 19.43 -8.99
CA ASN A 4 -27.92 18.83 -9.39
C ASN A 4 -27.88 17.42 -8.80
N THR A 5 -28.33 16.44 -9.58
CA THR A 5 -28.05 15.03 -9.32
C THR A 5 -26.55 14.85 -9.51
N VAL A 6 -25.80 14.86 -8.40
CA VAL A 6 -24.47 14.28 -8.37
C VAL A 6 -24.61 12.83 -8.79
N ALA A 7 -24.08 12.49 -9.96
CA ALA A 7 -24.02 11.11 -10.43
C ALA A 7 -23.39 10.26 -9.32
N ALA A 8 -24.04 9.13 -8.97
CA ALA A 8 -23.43 8.15 -8.10
C ALA A 8 -22.05 7.78 -8.68
N PRO A 9 -20.99 7.63 -7.87
CA PRO A 9 -19.70 7.22 -8.38
C PRO A 9 -19.91 5.94 -9.19
N GLN A 10 -19.61 5.98 -10.49
CA GLN A 10 -19.62 4.76 -11.29
C GLN A 10 -18.64 3.81 -10.62
N GLN A 11 -19.17 2.70 -10.12
CA GLN A 11 -18.36 1.68 -9.49
C GLN A 11 -17.55 1.02 -10.61
N GLY A 12 -16.30 1.46 -10.78
CA GLY A 12 -15.44 0.92 -11.83
C GLY A 12 -15.09 -0.55 -11.59
N THR A 13 -14.53 -1.17 -12.62
CA THR A 13 -14.31 -2.62 -12.63
C THR A 13 -13.08 -2.96 -11.78
N ASN A 14 -13.03 -4.16 -11.19
CA ASN A 14 -11.77 -4.65 -10.65
C ASN A 14 -10.82 -5.01 -11.79
N VAL A 15 -9.62 -4.45 -11.78
CA VAL A 15 -8.61 -4.57 -12.84
C VAL A 15 -7.27 -5.08 -12.29
N ASN A 16 -7.31 -5.91 -11.25
CA ASN A 16 -6.09 -6.51 -10.67
C ASN A 16 -5.22 -7.23 -11.73
N ASP A 17 -5.85 -7.79 -12.76
CA ASP A 17 -5.21 -8.49 -13.88
C ASP A 17 -4.50 -7.57 -14.88
N LYS A 18 -4.79 -6.26 -14.84
CA LYS A 18 -4.30 -5.22 -15.76
C LYS A 18 -3.30 -4.25 -15.13
N VAL A 19 -2.93 -4.49 -13.87
CA VAL A 19 -1.93 -3.71 -13.14
C VAL A 19 -0.76 -4.63 -12.83
N HIS A 20 0.35 -4.41 -13.53
CA HIS A 20 1.51 -5.27 -13.49
C HIS A 20 2.59 -4.67 -12.61
N PHE A 21 2.80 -5.29 -11.45
CA PHE A 21 3.89 -4.90 -10.54
C PHE A 21 5.16 -5.68 -10.83
N SER A 22 6.30 -5.01 -10.73
CA SER A 22 7.64 -5.59 -10.88
C SER A 22 8.60 -4.95 -9.88
N ASN A 23 9.76 -5.59 -9.65
CA ASN A 23 10.78 -5.10 -8.72
C ASN A 23 10.22 -4.77 -7.33
N ILE A 24 9.33 -5.62 -6.83
CA ILE A 24 8.72 -5.46 -5.51
C ILE A 24 9.81 -5.67 -4.45
N ASP A 25 9.99 -4.69 -3.58
CA ASP A 25 10.94 -4.73 -2.48
C ASP A 25 10.31 -4.21 -1.18
N ILE A 26 10.74 -4.78 -0.05
CA ILE A 26 10.40 -4.31 1.28
C ILE A 26 11.71 -4.10 2.05
N ALA A 27 12.10 -2.84 2.18
CA ALA A 27 13.33 -2.46 2.87
C ALA A 27 13.05 -1.89 4.26
N ILE A 28 14.01 -2.05 5.16
CA ILE A 28 14.04 -1.34 6.44
C ILE A 28 14.63 0.05 6.19
N ASP A 29 13.89 1.10 6.55
CA ASP A 29 14.41 2.47 6.50
C ASP A 29 15.28 2.73 7.72
N LYS A 30 16.52 3.19 7.48
CA LYS A 30 17.64 3.31 8.44
C LYS A 30 18.11 1.97 9.01
N GLY A 31 17.24 1.28 9.74
CA GLY A 31 17.54 0.01 10.40
C GLY A 31 18.63 0.13 11.47
N HIS A 32 18.78 -0.94 12.26
CA HIS A 32 19.78 -1.01 13.31
C HIS A 32 20.68 -2.23 13.13
N LEU A 33 22.00 -2.02 13.15
CA LEU A 33 22.96 -3.12 13.08
C LEU A 33 23.01 -3.85 14.42
N ASN A 34 22.65 -5.12 14.43
CA ASN A 34 22.91 -6.00 15.55
C ASN A 34 24.40 -6.39 15.55
N LYS A 35 25.14 -5.95 16.58
CA LYS A 35 26.59 -6.15 16.67
C LYS A 35 26.99 -7.62 16.86
N ASP A 36 26.10 -8.45 17.39
CA ASP A 36 26.37 -9.85 17.65
C ASP A 36 26.18 -10.70 16.39
N THR A 37 25.22 -10.32 15.53
CA THR A 37 24.88 -11.08 14.32
C THR A 37 25.41 -10.46 13.03
N GLY A 38 25.82 -9.19 13.06
CA GLY A 38 26.21 -8.40 11.89
C GLY A 38 25.06 -8.07 10.94
N LYS A 39 23.80 -8.30 11.34
CA LYS A 39 22.61 -8.09 10.49
C LYS A 39 21.94 -6.76 10.80
N THR A 40 21.43 -6.10 9.77
CA THR A 40 20.48 -4.98 9.92
C THR A 40 19.11 -5.52 10.32
N GLU A 41 18.59 -5.04 11.44
CA GLU A 41 17.31 -5.42 12.01
C GLU A 41 16.31 -4.26 11.98
N PHE A 42 15.03 -4.62 11.98
CA PHE A 42 13.93 -3.67 12.11
C PHE A 42 13.59 -3.48 13.58
N TRP A 43 14.03 -2.37 14.17
CA TRP A 43 13.76 -2.02 15.55
C TRP A 43 12.52 -1.13 15.63
N ALA A 44 11.35 -1.78 15.69
CA ALA A 44 10.03 -1.14 15.65
C ALA A 44 9.76 -0.09 16.75
N THR A 45 10.56 -0.03 17.81
CA THR A 45 10.45 0.95 18.90
C THR A 45 11.53 2.02 18.87
N SER A 46 12.38 2.01 17.83
CA SER A 46 13.54 2.88 17.67
C SER A 46 13.44 3.72 16.39
N SER A 47 12.22 4.11 16.02
CA SER A 47 11.91 4.98 14.87
C SER A 47 12.14 4.36 13.48
N ASP A 48 12.52 3.07 13.38
CA ASP A 48 12.59 2.39 12.10
C ASP A 48 11.19 2.25 11.49
N VAL A 49 11.11 2.26 10.17
CA VAL A 49 9.90 1.91 9.40
C VAL A 49 10.27 0.98 8.26
N LEU A 50 9.27 0.40 7.62
CA LEU A 50 9.46 -0.39 6.41
C LEU A 50 9.03 0.44 5.19
N LYS A 51 9.69 0.22 4.06
CA LYS A 51 9.38 0.86 2.78
C LYS A 51 9.01 -0.21 1.77
N LEU A 52 7.73 -0.26 1.40
CA LEU A 52 7.25 -1.07 0.29
C LEU A 52 7.48 -0.27 -1.00
N LYS A 53 8.26 -0.83 -1.92
CA LYS A 53 8.54 -0.23 -3.22
C LYS A 53 8.18 -1.21 -4.32
N ALA A 54 7.67 -0.70 -5.43
CA ALA A 54 7.55 -1.47 -6.65
C ALA A 54 7.46 -0.55 -7.87
N ASN A 55 7.84 -1.11 -9.00
CA ASN A 55 7.51 -0.57 -10.31
C ASN A 55 6.12 -1.07 -10.71
N TYR A 56 5.41 -0.27 -11.50
CA TYR A 56 4.12 -0.64 -12.06
C TYR A 56 4.04 -0.30 -13.54
N LYS A 57 3.26 -1.09 -14.26
CA LYS A 57 2.73 -0.80 -15.59
C LYS A 57 1.23 -1.06 -15.57
N ILE A 58 0.45 -0.15 -16.14
CA ILE A 58 -1.01 -0.23 -16.21
C ILE A 58 -1.41 -0.34 -17.67
N ASP A 59 -2.29 -1.30 -17.99
CA ASP A 59 -2.79 -1.44 -19.35
C ASP A 59 -3.67 -0.24 -19.75
N ASP A 60 -3.54 0.20 -21.00
CA ASP A 60 -4.30 1.34 -21.57
C ASP A 60 -5.82 1.11 -21.58
N SER A 61 -6.28 -0.11 -21.34
CA SER A 61 -7.72 -0.42 -21.22
C SER A 61 -8.31 0.04 -19.89
N VAL A 62 -7.51 0.27 -18.84
CA VAL A 62 -7.96 0.78 -17.53
C VAL A 62 -8.47 2.22 -17.65
N LYS A 63 -9.51 2.56 -16.89
CA LYS A 63 -10.18 3.88 -16.92
C LYS A 63 -10.32 4.48 -15.52
N GLU A 64 -10.60 5.78 -15.44
CA GLU A 64 -10.97 6.41 -14.16
C GLU A 64 -12.09 5.64 -13.47
N GLY A 65 -11.97 5.45 -12.15
CA GLY A 65 -12.94 4.71 -11.36
C GLY A 65 -12.66 3.20 -11.26
N ASP A 66 -11.88 2.62 -12.17
CA ASP A 66 -11.44 1.22 -12.04
C ASP A 66 -10.63 1.00 -10.77
N THR A 67 -10.66 -0.23 -10.26
CA THR A 67 -10.12 -0.57 -8.94
C THR A 67 -9.09 -1.68 -8.96
N PHE A 68 -8.09 -1.58 -8.10
CA PHE A 68 -7.14 -2.66 -7.81
C PHE A 68 -6.85 -2.73 -6.31
N THR A 69 -6.19 -3.79 -5.86
CA THR A 69 -6.04 -4.08 -4.42
C THR A 69 -4.61 -4.40 -4.01
N PHE A 70 -4.20 -3.88 -2.85
CA PHE A 70 -3.02 -4.35 -2.11
C PHE A 70 -3.46 -5.16 -0.90
N LYS A 71 -3.08 -6.44 -0.86
CA LYS A 71 -3.30 -7.35 0.27
C LYS A 71 -1.98 -7.54 1.02
N TYR A 72 -1.88 -7.00 2.24
CA TYR A 72 -0.59 -6.92 2.96
C TYR A 72 -0.18 -8.20 3.71
N GLY A 73 -0.99 -9.26 3.65
CA GLY A 73 -0.73 -10.52 4.34
C GLY A 73 -0.89 -10.41 5.85
N GLN A 74 -0.16 -11.23 6.61
CA GLN A 74 -0.34 -11.34 8.06
C GLN A 74 0.57 -10.42 8.88
N TYR A 75 1.77 -10.11 8.37
CA TYR A 75 2.84 -9.51 9.17
C TYR A 75 3.08 -8.02 8.89
N PHE A 76 2.53 -7.49 7.80
CA PHE A 76 2.74 -6.12 7.36
C PHE A 76 1.42 -5.37 7.23
N ARG A 77 1.45 -4.05 7.42
CA ARG A 77 0.34 -3.13 7.16
C ARG A 77 0.88 -1.78 6.69
N PRO A 78 0.09 -0.94 6.01
CA PRO A 78 0.49 0.44 5.73
C PRO A 78 0.65 1.27 7.01
N GLY A 79 1.32 2.41 6.89
CA GLY A 79 1.57 3.35 7.99
C GLY A 79 2.84 3.04 8.77
N SER A 80 2.97 3.60 9.97
CA SER A 80 4.17 3.49 10.82
C SER A 80 3.80 2.92 12.21
N VAL A 81 4.51 3.33 13.26
CA VAL A 81 4.07 3.15 14.65
C VAL A 81 2.64 3.68 14.83
N ARG A 82 2.29 4.79 14.17
CA ARG A 82 0.91 5.29 14.11
C ARG A 82 0.08 4.38 13.20
N LEU A 83 -1.13 4.06 13.65
CA LEU A 83 -2.09 3.33 12.81
C LEU A 83 -2.31 4.08 11.48
N PRO A 84 -2.44 3.36 10.36
CA PRO A 84 -2.67 3.98 9.07
C PRO A 84 -4.01 4.74 9.09
N SER A 85 -4.06 5.87 8.39
CA SER A 85 -5.34 6.47 8.02
C SER A 85 -6.14 5.48 7.18
N GLN A 86 -7.47 5.58 7.23
CA GLN A 86 -8.30 4.84 6.29
C GLN A 86 -7.99 5.25 4.84
N THR A 87 -7.68 6.52 4.59
CA THR A 87 -7.27 6.99 3.27
C THR A 87 -5.79 6.71 3.02
N GLN A 88 -5.50 6.02 1.91
CA GLN A 88 -4.16 5.66 1.45
C GLN A 88 -4.04 6.05 -0.03
N ASN A 89 -3.53 7.24 -0.34
CA ASN A 89 -3.31 7.61 -1.74
C ASN A 89 -2.04 6.95 -2.27
N LEU A 90 -2.08 6.50 -3.53
CA LEU A 90 -0.90 6.05 -4.25
C LEU A 90 -0.36 7.21 -5.08
N TYR A 91 0.92 7.50 -4.89
CA TYR A 91 1.63 8.56 -5.58
C TYR A 91 2.63 7.96 -6.56
N ASN A 92 2.79 8.57 -7.73
CA ASN A 92 3.93 8.29 -8.59
C ASN A 92 5.20 8.99 -8.06
N ALA A 93 6.35 8.72 -8.69
CA ALA A 93 7.64 9.30 -8.31
C ALA A 93 7.68 10.85 -8.39
N GLN A 94 6.80 11.47 -9.18
CA GLN A 94 6.67 12.92 -9.31
C GLN A 94 5.74 13.55 -8.26
N GLY A 95 5.11 12.75 -7.39
CA GLY A 95 4.19 13.23 -6.36
C GLY A 95 2.74 13.42 -6.84
N ASN A 96 2.37 12.94 -8.02
CA ASN A 96 0.98 12.97 -8.51
C ASN A 96 0.19 11.79 -7.96
N ILE A 97 -1.08 12.01 -7.61
CA ILE A 97 -1.98 10.96 -7.15
C ILE A 97 -2.48 10.14 -8.35
N ILE A 98 -2.04 8.90 -8.44
CA ILE A 98 -2.47 7.97 -9.50
C ILE A 98 -3.75 7.21 -9.11
N ALA A 99 -3.93 6.95 -7.82
CA ALA A 99 -5.10 6.27 -7.30
C ALA A 99 -5.40 6.67 -5.86
N LYS A 100 -6.68 6.73 -5.49
CA LYS A 100 -7.15 6.98 -4.13
C LYS A 100 -7.49 5.65 -3.48
N GLY A 101 -6.84 5.33 -2.37
CA GLY A 101 -7.04 4.07 -1.67
C GLY A 101 -7.83 4.20 -0.38
N ILE A 102 -8.61 3.17 -0.08
CA ILE A 102 -9.31 2.96 1.18
C ILE A 102 -8.77 1.68 1.82
N TYR A 103 -8.15 1.82 2.99
CA TYR A 103 -7.61 0.73 3.78
C TYR A 103 -8.65 0.18 4.77
N ASP A 104 -8.87 -1.12 4.71
CA ASP A 104 -9.66 -1.88 5.69
C ASP A 104 -8.71 -2.70 6.58
N SER A 105 -8.69 -2.37 7.87
CA SER A 105 -7.87 -3.05 8.87
C SER A 105 -8.31 -4.49 9.14
N THR A 106 -9.59 -4.80 8.90
CA THR A 106 -10.19 -6.12 9.15
C THR A 106 -9.63 -7.13 8.17
N THR A 107 -9.64 -6.77 6.88
CA THR A 107 -9.12 -7.60 5.79
C THR A 107 -7.64 -7.35 5.49
N ASN A 108 -7.03 -6.36 6.14
CA ASN A 108 -5.66 -5.89 5.88
C ASN A 108 -5.41 -5.66 4.40
N THR A 109 -6.33 -4.93 3.77
CA THR A 109 -6.36 -4.70 2.33
C THR A 109 -6.61 -3.22 2.05
N THR A 110 -5.90 -2.65 1.07
CA THR A 110 -6.24 -1.35 0.50
C THR A 110 -6.86 -1.56 -0.87
N THR A 111 -8.05 -1.03 -1.07
CA THR A 111 -8.69 -0.94 -2.40
C THR A 111 -8.42 0.44 -2.96
N TYR A 112 -7.72 0.49 -4.08
CA TYR A 112 -7.39 1.71 -4.81
C TYR A 112 -8.36 1.91 -5.97
N THR A 113 -8.78 3.15 -6.15
CA THR A 113 -9.58 3.62 -7.29
C THR A 113 -8.73 4.56 -8.12
N PHE A 114 -8.54 4.25 -9.40
CA PHE A 114 -7.78 5.11 -10.32
C PHE A 114 -8.44 6.48 -10.49
N THR A 115 -7.63 7.52 -10.54
CA THR A 115 -8.06 8.87 -10.91
C THR A 115 -8.10 9.02 -12.43
N ASN A 116 -8.59 10.15 -12.94
CA ASN A 116 -8.46 10.53 -14.36
C ASN A 116 -7.03 10.54 -14.92
N TYR A 117 -6.00 10.32 -14.09
CA TYR A 117 -4.62 10.16 -14.53
C TYR A 117 -4.49 9.04 -15.59
N VAL A 118 -5.18 7.92 -15.44
CA VAL A 118 -5.08 6.80 -16.41
C VAL A 118 -5.79 7.07 -17.74
N ASP A 119 -6.69 8.05 -17.77
CA ASP A 119 -7.38 8.47 -19.00
C ASP A 119 -6.61 9.54 -19.77
N GLN A 120 -5.78 10.31 -19.08
CA GLN A 120 -4.98 11.41 -19.66
C GLN A 120 -3.71 10.94 -20.35
N TYR A 121 -3.21 9.75 -20.01
CA TYR A 121 -1.93 9.23 -20.49
C TYR A 121 -2.08 7.79 -20.98
N THR A 122 -1.27 7.42 -21.98
CA THR A 122 -1.11 6.03 -22.45
C THR A 122 0.24 5.48 -22.01
N ASN A 123 0.38 4.15 -22.00
CA ASN A 123 1.54 3.42 -21.54
C ASN A 123 1.97 3.84 -20.12
N VAL A 124 0.98 3.96 -19.24
CA VAL A 124 1.18 4.45 -17.88
C VAL A 124 2.09 3.49 -17.11
N SER A 125 3.25 3.99 -16.70
CA SER A 125 4.24 3.24 -15.92
C SER A 125 4.95 4.17 -14.94
N GLY A 126 5.51 3.58 -13.90
CA GLY A 126 6.22 4.33 -12.88
C GLY A 126 6.62 3.46 -11.71
N SER A 127 6.90 4.12 -10.59
CA SER A 127 7.23 3.47 -9.33
C SER A 127 6.54 4.18 -8.18
N PHE A 128 6.27 3.44 -7.11
CA PHE A 128 5.78 4.01 -5.85
C PHE A 128 6.67 3.59 -4.69
N GLU A 129 6.62 4.38 -3.62
CA GLU A 129 7.17 4.04 -2.31
C GLU A 129 6.13 4.33 -1.24
N GLN A 130 5.80 3.32 -0.43
CA GLN A 130 4.83 3.42 0.65
C GLN A 130 5.47 3.06 1.99
N VAL A 131 5.20 3.88 3.01
CA VAL A 131 5.60 3.55 4.39
C VAL A 131 4.71 2.44 4.93
N ALA A 132 5.34 1.41 5.46
CA ALA A 132 4.72 0.23 6.05
C ALA A 132 5.30 -0.07 7.43
N PHE A 133 4.59 -0.94 8.17
CA PHE A 133 4.97 -1.34 9.51
C PHE A 133 4.57 -2.78 9.81
N ALA A 134 5.21 -3.36 10.82
CA ALA A 134 4.79 -4.67 11.33
C ALA A 134 3.36 -4.60 11.92
N LYS A 135 2.53 -5.59 11.60
CA LYS A 135 1.21 -5.78 12.22
C LYS A 135 1.38 -6.36 13.64
N ARG A 136 1.52 -5.45 14.63
CA ARG A 136 1.95 -5.78 16.00
C ARG A 136 0.97 -6.64 16.80
N GLU A 137 -0.34 -6.55 16.55
CA GLU A 137 -1.36 -7.33 17.26
C GLU A 137 -1.11 -8.85 17.13
N MET A 138 -0.66 -9.30 15.96
CA MET A 138 -0.30 -10.70 15.72
C MET A 138 1.08 -11.06 16.29
N GLN A 139 2.04 -10.14 16.25
CA GLN A 139 3.40 -10.37 16.76
C GLN A 139 3.42 -10.56 18.29
N GLN A 140 2.56 -9.85 19.03
CA GLN A 140 2.39 -10.07 20.47
C GLN A 140 1.77 -11.42 20.77
N MET A 141 0.77 -11.85 19.98
CA MET A 141 0.10 -13.15 20.14
C MET A 141 1.04 -14.34 19.85
N ILE A 142 1.90 -14.25 18.83
CA ILE A 142 2.91 -15.28 18.52
C ILE A 142 3.99 -15.36 19.62
N LYS A 143 4.45 -14.21 20.15
CA LYS A 143 5.40 -14.20 21.27
C LYS A 143 4.81 -14.82 22.54
N LEU A 144 3.51 -14.68 22.78
CA LEU A 144 2.82 -15.36 23.87
C LEU A 144 2.78 -16.87 23.64
N LEU A 145 2.40 -17.34 22.46
CA LEU A 145 2.30 -18.78 22.15
C LEU A 145 3.63 -19.56 22.24
N ILE A 146 4.76 -18.91 21.95
CA ILE A 146 6.10 -19.53 22.04
C ILE A 146 6.58 -19.64 23.51
N LYS A 147 6.13 -18.75 24.41
CA LYS A 147 6.51 -18.80 25.83
C LYS A 147 5.85 -19.96 26.62
N TRP A 148 4.88 -20.66 26.03
CA TRP A 148 4.14 -21.76 26.67
C TRP A 148 4.41 -23.13 26.03
N LYS A 149 5.49 -23.27 25.27
CA LYS A 149 5.99 -24.56 24.76
C LYS A 149 7.41 -24.77 25.27
#